data_AF-L8LZA0-F1
#
_entry.id   AF-L8LZA0-F1
#
_cell.length_a   1.000
_cell.length_b   1.000
_cell.length_c   1.000
_cell.angle_alpha   90.00
_cell.angle_beta   90.00
_cell.angle_gamma   90.00
#
_symmetry.space_group_name_H-M   'P 1'
#
loop_
_entity.id
_entity.type
_entity.pdbx_description
1 polymer ?
#
loop_
_entity_poly.entity_id
_entity_poly.type
_entity_poly.pdbx_seq_one_letter_code
_entity_poly.pdbx_strand_id
1 'polypeptide(L)' 'MNPVAINLADLDGANGFVVNGLDESDRSGNSVSNAGDINRDGIDDLIILLAHHVQMKVI' A
#
# COMPACT_ATOMS: atom_id res chain seq x y z
N MET A 1 3.17 -16.53 14.46
CA MET A 1 3.96 -15.28 14.40
C MET A 1 3.00 -14.13 14.63
N ASN A 2 3.35 -13.14 15.46
CA ASN A 2 2.56 -11.92 15.58
C ASN A 2 2.87 -11.04 14.37
N PRO A 3 1.87 -10.56 13.60
CA PRO A 3 2.14 -9.67 12.46
C PRO A 3 2.88 -8.42 12.95
N VAL A 4 3.93 -8.04 12.22
CA VAL A 4 4.61 -6.76 12.46
C VAL A 4 3.68 -5.66 11.98
N ALA A 5 3.17 -4.86 12.91
CA ALA A 5 2.40 -3.66 12.61
C ALA A 5 3.35 -2.46 12.58
N ILE A 6 3.26 -1.64 11.55
CA ILE A 6 3.87 -0.31 11.52
C ILE A 6 2.83 0.68 12.06
N ASN A 7 3.26 1.55 12.97
CA ASN A 7 2.47 2.70 13.36
C ASN A 7 2.73 3.85 12.37
N LEU A 8 1.67 4.40 11.76
CA LEU A 8 1.80 5.47 10.77
C LEU A 8 2.43 6.74 11.37
N ALA A 9 2.26 6.98 12.67
CA ALA A 9 2.87 8.12 13.35
C ALA A 9 4.41 8.05 13.41
N ASP A 10 4.99 6.87 13.19
CA ASP A 10 6.44 6.69 13.15
C ASP A 10 7.03 6.99 11.76
N LEU A 11 6.19 7.24 10.75
CA LEU A 11 6.61 7.61 9.41
C LEU A 11 6.86 9.12 9.31
N ASP A 12 8.12 9.52 9.16
CA ASP A 12 8.56 10.94 9.25
C ASP A 12 9.04 11.54 7.92
N GLY A 13 8.95 10.76 6.84
CA GLY A 13 9.45 11.14 5.51
C GLY A 13 10.94 10.90 5.30
N ALA A 14 11.71 10.59 6.34
CA ALA A 14 13.06 10.04 6.24
C ALA A 14 13.06 8.50 6.24
N ASN A 15 11.96 7.87 6.66
CA ASN A 15 11.76 6.42 6.67
C ASN A 15 10.49 6.00 5.86
N GLY A 16 10.26 4.69 5.76
CA GLY A 16 9.17 4.12 4.98
C GLY A 16 9.05 2.60 5.12
N PHE A 17 8.18 2.02 4.29
CA PHE A 17 8.03 0.57 4.15
C PHE A 17 8.02 0.18 2.67
N VAL A 18 8.35 -1.09 2.41
CA VAL A 18 8.34 -1.66 1.06
C VAL A 18 7.17 -2.63 0.94
N VAL A 19 6.37 -2.45 -0.11
CA VAL A 19 5.37 -3.43 -0.54
C VAL A 19 6.01 -4.29 -1.62
N ASN A 20 6.35 -5.53 -1.29
CA ASN A 20 6.91 -6.48 -2.24
C ASN A 20 5.78 -7.17 -3.03
N GLY A 21 6.02 -7.41 -4.32
CA GLY A 21 5.22 -8.37 -5.09
C GLY A 21 5.35 -9.78 -4.51
N LEU A 22 4.41 -10.66 -4.83
CA LEU A 22 4.38 -12.03 -4.36
C LEU A 22 5.23 -12.95 -5.24
N ASP A 23 5.22 -12.75 -6.57
CA ASP A 23 5.95 -13.56 -7.55
C ASP A 23 6.84 -12.73 -8.52
N GLU A 24 7.83 -13.38 -9.14
CA GLU A 24 8.81 -12.76 -10.06
C GLU A 24 8.19 -12.14 -11.33
N SER A 25 6.96 -12.51 -11.67
CA SER A 25 6.21 -11.95 -12.81
C SER A 25 5.14 -10.94 -12.40
N ASP A 26 5.04 -10.63 -11.11
CA ASP A 26 4.08 -9.65 -10.63
C ASP A 26 4.45 -8.26 -11.13
N ARG A 27 3.49 -7.61 -11.77
CA ARG A 27 3.61 -6.22 -12.20
C ARG A 27 3.19 -5.26 -11.09
N SER A 28 3.44 -5.64 -9.85
CA SER A 28 3.10 -4.87 -8.66
C SER A 28 3.74 -3.49 -8.72
N GLY A 29 2.93 -2.44 -8.58
CA GLY A 29 3.43 -1.05 -8.65
C GLY A 29 3.77 -0.56 -10.07
N ASN A 30 3.40 -1.29 -11.14
CA ASN A 30 3.63 -0.83 -12.52
C ASN A 30 2.85 0.45 -12.87
N SER A 31 1.74 0.69 -12.17
CA SER A 31 1.02 1.97 -12.18
C SER A 31 0.47 2.25 -10.79
N VAL A 32 0.69 3.47 -10.31
CA VAL A 32 0.15 3.99 -9.05
C VAL A 32 -0.69 5.21 -9.38
N SER A 33 -1.91 5.26 -8.86
CA SER A 33 -2.82 6.40 -9.03
C SER A 33 -3.33 6.88 -7.68
N ASN A 34 -3.50 8.19 -7.54
CA ASN A 34 -4.26 8.79 -6.45
C ASN A 34 -5.74 8.34 -6.57
N ALA A 35 -6.31 7.85 -5.47
CA ALA A 35 -7.68 7.34 -5.39
C ALA A 35 -8.67 8.34 -4.77
N GLY A 36 -8.17 9.47 -4.25
CA GLY A 36 -8.88 10.39 -3.36
C GLY A 36 -9.04 9.81 -1.96
N ASP A 37 -9.60 10.59 -1.04
CA ASP A 37 -9.98 10.14 0.30
C ASP A 37 -11.25 9.26 0.25
N ILE A 38 -11.08 7.95 0.10
CA ILE A 38 -12.17 6.97 -0.02
C ILE A 38 -12.79 6.69 1.35
N ASN A 39 -12.02 6.75 2.43
CA ASN A 39 -12.46 6.36 3.77
C ASN A 39 -12.92 7.52 4.66
N ARG A 40 -12.72 8.76 4.22
CA ARG A 40 -13.09 10.05 4.86
C ARG A 40 -12.28 10.39 6.11
N ASP A 41 -10.99 10.08 6.13
CA ASP A 41 -10.09 10.48 7.22
C ASP A 41 -9.39 11.83 6.99
N GLY A 42 -9.58 12.42 5.80
CA GLY A 42 -9.00 13.70 5.40
C GLY A 42 -7.63 13.57 4.70
N ILE A 43 -7.20 12.36 4.35
CA ILE A 43 -5.96 12.06 3.64
C ILE A 43 -6.31 11.38 2.31
N ASP A 44 -5.66 11.78 1.21
CA ASP A 44 -5.86 11.12 -0.10
C ASP A 44 -5.29 9.69 -0.09
N ASP A 45 -6.08 8.71 -0.52
CA ASP A 45 -5.68 7.31 -0.61
C ASP A 45 -4.91 6.98 -1.89
N LEU A 46 -4.17 5.86 -1.86
CA LEU A 46 -3.43 5.33 -2.99
C LEU A 46 -3.93 3.94 -3.38
N ILE A 47 -4.06 3.70 -4.69
CA ILE A 47 -4.28 2.37 -5.25
C ILE A 47 -3.00 1.90 -5.93
N ILE A 48 -2.57 0.69 -5.56
CA ILE A 48 -1.44 -0.01 -6.18
C ILE A 48 -2.01 -1.22 -6.90
N LEU A 49 -1.82 -1.29 -8.22
CA LEU A 49 -2.19 -2.48 -8.98
C LEU A 49 -1.23 -3.64 -8.66
N LEU A 50 -1.78 -4.77 -8.25
CA LEU A 50 -1.10 -6.07 -8.13
C LEU A 50 -1.66 -6.98 -9.23
N ALA A 51 -0.79 -7.56 -10.06
CA ALA A 51 -1.20 -8.53 -11.07
C ALA A 51 -1.05 -9.94 -10.49
N HIS A 52 -2.13 -10.74 -10.55
CA HIS A 52 -2.34 -12.07 -9.95
C HIS A 52 -2.65 -12.09 -8.43
N HIS A 53 -3.84 -12.62 -8.13
CA HIS A 53 -4.47 -12.77 -6.81
C HIS A 53 -4.80 -11.47 -6.05
N VAL A 54 -6.06 -11.03 -6.18
CA VAL A 54 -6.58 -9.83 -5.49
C VAL A 54 -7.02 -10.19 -4.09
N GLN A 55 -6.28 -9.72 -3.09
CA GLN A 55 -6.92 -9.01 -1.97
C GLN A 55 -6.09 -7.80 -1.61
N MET A 56 -6.67 -6.62 -1.82
CA MET A 56 -6.15 -5.36 -1.30
C MET A 56 -7.30 -4.60 -0.67
N LYS A 57 -7.12 -4.29 0.61
CA LYS A 57 -7.81 -3.22 1.31
C LYS A 57 -6.71 -2.28 1.81
N VAL A 58 -6.48 -1.22 1.06
CA VAL A 58 -5.96 0.02 1.66
C VAL A 58 -7.17 0.59 2.37
N ILE A 59 -7.09 0.67 3.71
CA ILE A 59 -8.18 1.22 4.52
C ILE A 59 -8.37 2.66 4.16
#